data_AF-A0A2C9LDM7-F1
#
_entry.id   AF-A0A2C9LDM7-F1
#
_cell.length_a   1.000
_cell.length_b   1.000
_cell.length_c   1.000
_cell.angle_alpha   90.00
_cell.angle_beta   90.00
_cell.angle_gamma   90.00
#
_symmetry.space_group_name_H-M   'P 1'
#
loop_
_entity.id
_entity.type
_entity.pdbx_description
1 polymer ?
#
loop_
_entity_poly.entity_id
_entity_poly.type
_entity_poly.pdbx_seq_one_letter_code
_entity_poly.pdbx_strand_id
1 'polypeptide(L)'
;MWLILLILVLPLSNVWSALNESMSKYREAQVTLKSALLSHGAVRGNLCPAQRMSKVNLTINFRVYEVLASDDLEQSFTTVSYMEVNWDDNDLTWNSEDYEGVNCMPLTLDEIWHPSLVVTNAADHEMVMIKPMDNQLTVCNNGHIFLKTPVFLKTTCYLDLTFYPFDTQECQILIMPFPENCHFEVRTKTIDYMQDPFQLTGEWEITHQNMSTSHYDVGDTYEPLAECLYCTESTA
;
A
#
# COMPACT_ATOMS: atom_id res chain seq x y z
N MET A 1 -8.70 -41.93 -50.08
CA MET A 1 -9.68 -41.13 -49.32
C MET A 1 -8.93 -40.49 -48.16
N TRP A 2 -8.20 -39.41 -48.45
CA TRP A 2 -7.44 -38.63 -47.46
C TRP A 2 -8.29 -37.41 -47.12
N LEU A 3 -9.09 -37.50 -46.07
CA LEU A 3 -9.71 -36.32 -45.45
C LEU A 3 -8.70 -35.76 -44.45
N ILE A 4 -7.80 -34.92 -44.94
CA ILE A 4 -7.07 -33.99 -44.10
C ILE A 4 -8.10 -32.95 -43.65
N LEU A 5 -8.52 -33.03 -42.40
CA LEU A 5 -9.24 -31.95 -41.72
C LEU A 5 -8.33 -30.71 -41.76
N LEU A 6 -8.73 -29.74 -42.57
CA LEU A 6 -8.23 -28.37 -42.60
C LEU A 6 -8.41 -27.76 -41.20
N ILE A 7 -7.40 -27.92 -40.34
CA ILE A 7 -7.20 -26.97 -39.25
C ILE A 7 -6.75 -25.70 -39.97
N LEU A 8 -7.60 -24.66 -39.94
CA LEU A 8 -7.25 -23.31 -40.38
C LEU A 8 -6.04 -22.85 -39.56
N VAL A 9 -4.84 -23.16 -40.04
CA VAL A 9 -3.63 -22.46 -39.62
C VAL A 9 -3.77 -21.08 -40.24
N LEU A 10 -4.43 -20.16 -39.52
CA LEU A 10 -4.18 -18.74 -39.77
C LEU A 10 -2.65 -18.62 -39.72
N PRO A 11 -1.99 -18.19 -40.82
CA PRO A 11 -0.55 -18.16 -40.83
C PRO A 11 -0.13 -17.32 -39.62
N LEU A 12 0.79 -17.85 -38.81
CA LEU A 12 1.19 -17.24 -37.54
C LEU A 12 1.52 -15.74 -37.69
N SER A 13 1.93 -15.31 -38.88
CA SER A 13 2.11 -13.91 -39.28
C SER A 13 0.85 -13.04 -39.13
N ASN A 14 -0.33 -13.53 -39.51
CA ASN A 14 -1.59 -12.78 -39.46
C ASN A 14 -2.13 -12.67 -38.03
N VAL A 15 -1.94 -13.72 -37.22
CA VAL A 15 -2.27 -13.69 -35.79
C VAL A 15 -1.32 -12.75 -35.07
N TRP A 16 -0.01 -12.85 -35.36
CA TRP A 16 1.01 -11.95 -34.81
C TRP A 16 0.75 -10.48 -35.14
N SER A 17 0.43 -10.15 -36.40
CA SER A 17 0.14 -8.78 -36.80
C SER A 17 -1.08 -8.22 -36.08
N ALA A 18 -2.15 -9.01 -35.95
CA ALA A 18 -3.36 -8.59 -35.25
C ALA A 18 -3.11 -8.38 -33.75
N LEU A 19 -2.33 -9.26 -33.11
CA LEU A 19 -1.90 -9.09 -31.72
C LEU A 19 -1.08 -7.82 -31.55
N ASN A 20 -0.15 -7.54 -32.46
CA ASN A 20 0.69 -6.35 -32.38
C ASN A 20 -0.12 -5.05 -32.57
N GLU A 21 -1.09 -5.05 -33.48
CA GLU A 21 -2.01 -3.93 -33.65
C GLU A 21 -2.88 -3.71 -32.41
N SER A 22 -3.44 -4.78 -31.84
CA SER A 22 -4.24 -4.71 -30.60
C SER A 22 -3.42 -4.19 -29.42
N MET A 23 -2.19 -4.69 -29.23
CA MET A 23 -1.27 -4.19 -28.19
C MET A 23 -0.91 -2.71 -28.42
N SER A 24 -0.75 -2.28 -29.67
CA SER A 24 -0.48 -0.87 -30.01
C SER A 24 -1.66 0.03 -29.63
N LYS A 25 -2.89 -0.36 -29.98
CA LYS A 25 -4.10 0.40 -29.61
C LYS A 25 -4.28 0.50 -28.11
N TYR A 26 -4.11 -0.62 -27.40
CA TYR A 26 -4.18 -0.64 -25.93
C TYR A 26 -3.16 0.31 -25.31
N ARG A 27 -1.91 0.31 -25.80
CA ARG A 27 -0.86 1.21 -25.32
C ARG A 27 -1.19 2.68 -25.59
N GLU A 28 -1.70 3.00 -26.77
CA GLU A 28 -2.12 4.37 -27.12
C GLU A 28 -3.29 4.84 -26.23
N ALA A 29 -4.28 3.97 -26.00
CA ALA A 29 -5.39 4.24 -25.09
C ALA A 29 -4.88 4.51 -23.67
N GLN A 30 -3.88 3.76 -23.19
CA GLN A 30 -3.26 4.02 -21.89
C GLN A 30 -2.59 5.40 -21.81
N VAL A 31 -1.84 5.80 -22.85
CA VAL A 31 -1.21 7.13 -22.88
C VAL A 31 -2.25 8.24 -22.89
N THR A 32 -3.29 8.11 -23.70
CA THR A 32 -4.39 9.09 -23.80
C THR A 32 -5.17 9.18 -22.50
N LEU A 33 -5.52 8.04 -21.88
CA LEU A 33 -6.19 7.98 -20.59
C LEU A 33 -5.37 8.68 -19.51
N LYS A 34 -4.09 8.33 -19.39
CA LYS A 34 -3.19 8.95 -18.42
C LYS A 34 -3.15 10.47 -18.60
N SER A 35 -3.00 10.94 -19.84
CA SER A 35 -3.02 12.38 -20.12
C SER A 35 -4.36 13.04 -19.74
N ALA A 36 -5.49 12.36 -19.94
CA ALA A 36 -6.80 12.87 -19.60
C ALA A 36 -6.97 12.99 -18.07
N LEU A 37 -6.63 11.95 -17.32
CA LEU A 37 -6.70 11.94 -15.84
C LEU A 37 -5.85 13.06 -15.23
N LEU A 38 -4.60 13.19 -15.67
CA LEU A 38 -3.66 14.19 -15.14
C LEU A 38 -4.00 15.63 -15.57
N SER A 39 -4.89 15.81 -16.54
CA SER A 39 -5.37 17.13 -16.96
C SER A 39 -6.48 17.67 -16.05
N HIS A 40 -7.10 16.83 -15.22
CA HIS A 40 -8.15 17.26 -14.30
C HIS A 40 -7.60 18.28 -13.29
N GLY A 41 -8.30 19.40 -13.11
CA GLY A 41 -7.77 20.54 -12.34
C GLY A 41 -7.39 20.20 -10.90
N ALA A 42 -8.19 19.35 -10.24
CA ALA A 42 -7.91 18.90 -8.89
C ALA A 42 -6.72 17.94 -8.78
N VAL A 43 -6.55 17.05 -9.78
CA VAL A 43 -5.42 16.12 -9.87
C VAL A 43 -4.14 16.90 -10.13
N ARG A 44 -4.16 17.81 -11.12
CA ARG A 44 -3.03 18.71 -11.42
C ARG A 44 -2.64 19.59 -10.24
N GLY A 45 -3.62 20.01 -9.44
CA GLY A 45 -3.40 20.80 -8.23
C GLY A 45 -2.93 19.98 -7.03
N ASN A 46 -2.82 18.65 -7.16
CA ASN A 46 -2.51 17.73 -6.08
C ASN A 46 -3.44 17.91 -4.86
N LEU A 47 -4.73 18.12 -5.10
CA LEU A 47 -5.69 18.50 -4.06
C LEU A 47 -6.31 17.26 -3.39
N CYS A 48 -6.25 17.22 -2.06
CA CYS A 48 -6.94 16.20 -1.27
C CYS A 48 -8.42 16.02 -1.69
N PRO A 49 -8.88 14.77 -1.94
CA PRO A 49 -10.27 14.50 -2.33
C PRO A 49 -11.32 14.93 -1.30
N ALA A 50 -10.98 14.99 0.00
CA ALA A 50 -11.91 15.44 1.04
C ALA A 50 -12.44 16.86 0.81
N GLN A 51 -11.70 17.71 0.09
CA GLN A 51 -12.19 19.05 -0.28
C GLN A 51 -13.48 19.01 -1.13
N ARG A 52 -13.73 17.88 -1.80
CA ARG A 52 -14.90 17.64 -2.66
C ARG A 52 -15.81 16.53 -2.11
N MET A 53 -15.28 15.64 -1.26
CA MET A 53 -15.98 14.45 -0.73
C MET A 53 -16.28 14.51 0.77
N SER A 54 -15.99 15.63 1.46
CA SER A 54 -16.02 15.84 2.92
C SER A 54 -14.99 15.07 3.74
N LYS A 55 -14.64 13.84 3.34
CA LYS A 55 -13.61 12.99 3.94
C LYS A 55 -13.04 12.00 2.93
N VAL A 56 -11.87 11.46 3.22
CA VAL A 56 -11.26 10.32 2.52
C VAL A 56 -11.40 9.08 3.41
N ASN A 57 -12.05 8.03 2.89
CA ASN A 57 -12.06 6.73 3.54
C ASN A 57 -10.74 6.03 3.22
N LEU A 58 -9.90 5.86 4.23
CA LEU A 58 -8.57 5.26 4.09
C LEU A 58 -8.60 3.86 4.68
N THR A 59 -8.32 2.84 3.87
CA THR A 59 -8.12 1.47 4.36
C THR A 59 -6.64 1.15 4.40
N ILE A 60 -6.09 1.00 5.61
CA ILE A 60 -4.69 0.66 5.84
C ILE A 60 -4.64 -0.80 6.27
N ASN A 61 -3.92 -1.60 5.49
CA ASN A 61 -3.54 -2.95 5.88
C ASN A 61 -2.03 -2.99 6.05
N PHE A 62 -1.59 -3.60 7.13
CA PHE A 62 -0.20 -3.60 7.54
C PHE A 62 0.15 -4.96 8.14
N ARG A 63 1.35 -5.45 7.83
CA ARG A 63 1.84 -6.72 8.35
C ARG A 63 3.35 -6.64 8.54
N VAL A 64 3.82 -6.99 9.73
CA VAL A 64 5.24 -7.21 9.97
C VAL A 64 5.62 -8.54 9.32
N TYR A 65 6.65 -8.50 8.47
CA TYR A 65 7.23 -9.70 7.89
C TYR A 65 8.36 -10.23 8.74
N GLU A 66 9.31 -9.37 9.07
CA GLU A 66 10.52 -9.76 9.78
C GLU A 66 10.99 -8.63 10.69
N VAL A 67 11.48 -9.02 11.86
CA VAL A 67 12.27 -8.16 12.72
C VAL A 67 13.73 -8.26 12.26
N LEU A 68 14.27 -7.13 11.79
CA LEU A 68 15.63 -7.05 11.27
C LEU A 68 16.66 -6.85 12.38
N ALA A 69 16.28 -6.14 13.44
CA ALA A 69 17.14 -5.87 14.60
C ALA A 69 16.32 -5.46 15.82
N SER A 70 16.80 -5.84 17.00
CA SER A 70 16.42 -5.26 18.30
C SER A 70 17.56 -4.39 18.86
N ASP A 71 17.21 -3.37 19.62
CA ASP A 71 18.14 -2.64 20.49
C ASP A 71 17.55 -2.59 21.90
N ASP A 72 18.15 -3.35 22.81
CA ASP A 72 17.66 -3.48 24.18
C ASP A 72 17.88 -2.22 25.02
N LEU A 73 18.89 -1.41 24.66
CA LEU A 73 19.21 -0.17 25.36
C LEU A 73 18.29 0.97 24.91
N GLU A 74 18.04 1.07 23.61
CA GLU A 74 17.10 2.03 23.03
C GLU A 74 15.64 1.56 23.11
N GLN A 75 15.39 0.33 23.54
CA GLN A 75 14.07 -0.29 23.59
C GLN A 75 13.35 -0.15 22.25
N SER A 76 13.99 -0.63 21.19
CA SER A 76 13.49 -0.45 19.83
C SER A 76 13.61 -1.71 18.97
N PHE A 77 12.70 -1.82 18.01
CA PHE A 77 12.75 -2.83 16.96
C PHE A 77 12.79 -2.16 15.59
N THR A 78 13.67 -2.67 14.73
CA THR A 78 13.66 -2.37 13.30
C THR A 78 12.97 -3.49 12.56
N THR A 79 11.91 -3.18 11.82
CA THR A 79 11.11 -4.17 11.09
C THR A 79 11.08 -3.87 9.60
N VAL A 80 10.94 -4.93 8.80
CA VAL A 80 10.42 -4.83 7.43
C VAL A 80 8.96 -5.29 7.44
N SER A 81 8.10 -4.45 6.88
CA SER A 81 6.66 -4.67 6.87
C SER A 81 6.10 -4.46 5.48
N TYR A 82 4.99 -5.13 5.15
CA TYR A 82 4.17 -4.73 4.00
C TYR A 82 3.10 -3.76 4.43
N MET A 83 2.85 -2.78 3.58
CA MET A 83 1.74 -1.85 3.71
C MET A 83 0.92 -1.83 2.43
N GLU A 84 -0.39 -1.98 2.57
CA GLU A 84 -1.38 -1.72 1.52
C GLU A 84 -2.28 -0.57 1.97
N VAL A 85 -2.32 0.50 1.19
CA VAL A 85 -3.10 1.70 1.48
C VAL A 85 -4.10 1.88 0.35
N ASN A 86 -5.39 1.99 0.69
CA ASN A 86 -6.47 2.13 -0.28
C ASN A 86 -7.33 3.35 0.02
N TRP A 87 -7.71 4.09 -1.01
CA TRP A 87 -8.64 5.21 -0.95
C TRP A 87 -9.38 5.36 -2.28
N ASP A 88 -10.37 6.26 -2.33
CA ASP A 88 -11.12 6.55 -3.54
C ASP A 88 -10.99 8.04 -3.91
N ASP A 89 -10.91 8.33 -5.21
CA ASP A 89 -10.95 9.68 -5.77
C ASP A 89 -11.88 9.73 -7.00
N ASN A 90 -13.00 10.45 -6.89
CA ASN A 90 -13.99 10.56 -7.95
C ASN A 90 -13.47 11.31 -9.19
N ASP A 91 -12.43 12.14 -9.04
CA ASP A 91 -11.80 12.85 -10.16
C ASP A 91 -10.95 11.93 -11.03
N LEU A 92 -10.67 10.71 -10.57
CA LEU A 92 -9.87 9.69 -11.23
C LEU A 92 -10.73 8.52 -11.75
N THR A 93 -11.91 8.83 -12.27
CA THR A 93 -12.86 7.86 -12.83
C THR A 93 -12.89 7.93 -14.37
N TRP A 94 -13.15 6.81 -15.03
CA TRP A 94 -13.38 6.76 -16.48
C TRP A 94 -14.23 5.57 -16.89
N ASN A 95 -14.78 5.61 -18.11
CA ASN A 95 -15.41 4.45 -18.72
C ASN A 95 -14.36 3.62 -19.47
N SER A 96 -14.13 2.39 -19.06
CA SER A 96 -13.12 1.51 -19.68
C SER A 96 -13.38 1.23 -21.16
N GLU A 97 -14.63 1.27 -21.61
CA GLU A 97 -14.98 1.09 -23.03
C GLU A 97 -14.43 2.21 -23.93
N ASP A 98 -14.26 3.42 -23.38
CA ASP A 98 -13.71 4.57 -24.12
C ASP A 98 -12.19 4.46 -24.34
N TYR A 99 -11.53 3.52 -23.64
CA TYR A 99 -10.07 3.36 -23.61
C TYR A 99 -9.65 1.90 -23.80
N GLU A 100 -10.18 1.23 -24.84
CA GLU A 100 -9.76 -0.13 -25.23
C GLU A 100 -9.83 -1.17 -24.09
N GLY A 101 -10.77 -0.99 -23.15
CA GLY A 101 -10.96 -1.89 -22.01
C GLY A 101 -9.96 -1.72 -20.87
N VAL A 102 -9.23 -0.61 -20.80
CA VAL A 102 -8.32 -0.32 -19.67
C VAL A 102 -9.13 -0.17 -18.38
N ASN A 103 -9.01 -1.15 -17.48
CA ASN A 103 -9.72 -1.17 -16.19
C ASN A 103 -8.92 -0.52 -15.06
N CYS A 104 -7.60 -0.62 -15.09
CA CYS A 104 -6.73 0.05 -14.12
C CYS A 104 -5.48 0.62 -14.81
N MET A 105 -4.97 1.71 -14.26
CA MET A 105 -3.86 2.50 -14.75
C MET A 105 -2.80 2.63 -13.64
N PRO A 106 -1.56 2.16 -13.86
CA PRO A 106 -0.46 2.47 -12.95
C PRO A 106 -0.05 3.95 -13.10
N LEU A 107 0.08 4.64 -11.98
CA LEU A 107 0.59 6.02 -11.88
C LEU A 107 1.69 6.07 -10.81
N THR A 108 2.45 7.16 -10.77
CA THR A 108 3.45 7.38 -9.72
C THR A 108 2.92 8.25 -8.58
N LEU A 109 3.51 8.16 -7.38
CA LEU A 109 3.09 8.97 -6.22
C LEU A 109 3.16 10.47 -6.51
N ASP A 110 4.14 10.90 -7.32
CA ASP A 110 4.30 12.31 -7.69
C ASP A 110 3.25 12.83 -8.70
N GLU A 111 2.44 11.95 -9.30
CA GLU A 111 1.48 12.31 -10.36
C GLU A 111 0.10 12.68 -9.83
N ILE A 112 -0.27 12.17 -8.66
CA ILE A 112 -1.59 12.37 -8.06
C ILE A 112 -1.48 12.56 -6.56
N TRP A 113 -2.55 13.05 -5.95
CA TRP A 113 -2.61 13.15 -4.49
C TRP A 113 -2.61 11.76 -3.84
N HIS A 114 -1.83 11.63 -2.77
CA HIS A 114 -1.81 10.47 -1.91
C HIS A 114 -1.76 10.91 -0.45
N PRO A 115 -2.28 10.11 0.49
CA PRO A 115 -2.17 10.43 1.92
C PRO A 115 -0.72 10.32 2.38
N SER A 116 -0.26 11.33 3.11
CA SER A 116 0.94 11.27 3.94
C SER A 116 0.64 10.42 5.18
N LEU A 117 1.47 9.41 5.47
CA LEU A 117 1.34 8.57 6.66
C LEU A 117 2.55 8.78 7.57
N VAL A 118 2.33 8.80 8.89
CA VAL A 118 3.37 8.92 9.91
C VAL A 118 3.33 7.74 10.86
N VAL A 119 4.49 7.38 11.39
CA VAL A 119 4.63 6.52 12.57
C VAL A 119 4.81 7.40 13.79
N THR A 120 3.90 7.30 14.76
CA THR A 120 3.86 8.18 15.94
C THR A 120 4.67 7.64 17.11
N ASN A 121 5.16 6.40 17.04
CA ASN A 121 6.03 5.79 18.05
C ASN A 121 7.41 5.41 17.47
N ALA A 122 7.89 6.18 16.49
CA ALA A 122 9.21 5.99 15.90
C ALA A 122 10.31 6.14 16.96
N ALA A 123 11.37 5.35 16.87
CA ALA A 123 12.45 5.35 17.87
C ALA A 123 13.40 6.55 17.73
N ASP A 124 13.61 7.03 16.50
CA ASP A 124 14.59 8.08 16.25
C ASP A 124 14.05 9.48 16.56
N HIS A 125 12.74 9.71 16.42
CA HIS A 125 12.05 10.99 16.61
C HIS A 125 10.57 10.79 17.00
N GLU A 126 9.94 11.80 17.58
CA GLU A 126 8.53 11.73 18.05
C GLU A 126 7.52 11.34 16.95
N MET A 127 7.74 11.75 15.69
CA MET A 127 6.93 11.31 14.54
C MET A 127 7.78 11.26 13.28
N VAL A 128 7.68 10.17 12.50
CA VAL A 128 8.42 9.99 11.25
C VAL A 128 7.47 9.66 10.10
N MET A 129 7.62 10.38 8.98
CA MET A 129 6.88 10.10 7.74
C MET A 129 7.29 8.73 7.18
N ILE A 130 6.30 7.89 6.88
CA ILE A 130 6.51 6.62 6.20
C ILE A 130 6.93 6.91 4.76
N LYS A 131 8.04 6.27 4.34
CA LYS A 131 8.54 6.36 2.97
C LYS A 131 8.30 5.03 2.25
N PRO A 132 7.33 4.96 1.31
CA PRO A 132 7.18 3.82 0.41
C PRO A 132 8.49 3.50 -0.29
N MET A 133 8.81 2.21 -0.43
CA MET A 133 9.92 1.79 -1.28
C MET A 133 9.58 1.88 -2.77
N ASP A 134 8.29 1.72 -3.10
CA ASP A 134 7.79 1.79 -4.47
C ASP A 134 7.16 3.15 -4.74
N ASN A 135 7.53 3.76 -5.87
CA ASN A 135 6.91 5.01 -6.33
C ASN A 135 5.66 4.77 -7.21
N GLN A 136 5.11 3.56 -7.25
CA GLN A 136 3.99 3.22 -8.13
C GLN A 136 2.73 2.88 -7.33
N LEU A 137 1.61 3.48 -7.70
CA LEU A 137 0.27 3.11 -7.25
C LEU A 137 -0.58 2.69 -8.44
N THR A 138 -1.74 2.09 -8.17
CA THR A 138 -2.71 1.71 -9.20
C THR A 138 -4.03 2.40 -8.96
N VAL A 139 -4.55 3.05 -10.01
CA VAL A 139 -5.89 3.63 -10.05
C VAL A 139 -6.77 2.73 -10.90
N CYS A 140 -7.98 2.42 -10.47
CA CYS A 140 -8.96 1.67 -11.26
C CYS A 140 -10.11 2.58 -11.74
N ASN A 141 -10.81 2.13 -12.77
CA ASN A 141 -11.80 2.92 -13.52
C ASN A 141 -12.93 3.52 -12.68
N ASN A 142 -13.23 2.89 -11.54
CA ASN A 142 -14.19 3.35 -10.55
C ASN A 142 -13.65 4.40 -9.57
N GLY A 143 -12.42 4.89 -9.77
CA GLY A 143 -11.76 5.85 -8.89
C GLY A 143 -11.10 5.22 -7.66
N HIS A 144 -11.09 3.89 -7.57
CA HIS A 144 -10.41 3.19 -6.48
C HIS A 144 -8.89 3.20 -6.67
N ILE A 145 -8.15 3.51 -5.62
CA ILE A 145 -6.70 3.66 -5.66
C ILE A 145 -6.07 2.81 -4.58
N PHE A 146 -5.02 2.09 -4.94
CA PHE A 146 -4.24 1.32 -3.98
C PHE A 146 -2.73 1.45 -4.22
N LEU A 147 -2.00 1.56 -3.11
CA LEU A 147 -0.55 1.47 -3.03
C LEU A 147 -0.21 0.21 -2.23
N LYS A 148 0.68 -0.61 -2.76
CA LYS A 148 1.23 -1.80 -2.10
C LYS A 148 2.74 -1.66 -2.08
N THR A 149 3.33 -1.61 -0.90
CA THR A 149 4.77 -1.33 -0.80
C THR A 149 5.37 -1.90 0.48
N PRO A 150 6.60 -2.42 0.45
CA PRO A 150 7.36 -2.68 1.66
C PRO A 150 7.78 -1.36 2.32
N VAL A 151 7.87 -1.36 3.65
CA VAL A 151 8.34 -0.24 4.46
C VAL A 151 9.27 -0.73 5.56
N PHE A 152 10.31 0.06 5.85
CA PHE A 152 11.23 -0.17 6.96
C PHE A 152 10.93 0.80 8.08
N LEU A 153 10.64 0.28 9.27
CA LEU A 153 10.27 1.09 10.42
C LEU A 153 11.13 0.74 11.61
N LYS A 154 11.66 1.76 12.30
CA LYS A 154 12.28 1.63 13.62
C LYS A 154 11.34 2.23 14.65
N THR A 155 10.74 1.40 15.49
CA THR A 155 9.74 1.81 16.47
C THR A 155 10.18 1.48 17.89
N THR A 156 9.75 2.31 18.83
CA THR A 156 9.89 2.02 20.26
C THR A 156 9.02 0.82 20.64
N CYS A 157 9.56 -0.06 21.48
CA CYS A 157 8.85 -1.18 22.07
C CYS A 157 9.42 -1.45 23.47
N TYR A 158 8.54 -1.53 24.46
CA TYR A 158 8.95 -1.86 25.81
C TYR A 158 9.32 -3.34 25.90
N LEU A 159 10.59 -3.62 26.20
CA LEU A 159 11.10 -4.99 26.21
C LEU A 159 11.02 -5.60 27.62
N ASP A 160 10.40 -6.76 27.74
CA ASP A 160 10.42 -7.58 28.95
C ASP A 160 11.56 -8.61 28.87
N LEU A 161 12.68 -8.31 29.53
CA LEU A 161 13.89 -9.15 29.51
C LEU A 161 13.91 -10.22 30.62
N THR A 162 12.77 -10.52 31.26
CA THR A 162 12.71 -11.46 32.39
C THR A 162 13.23 -12.86 32.04
N PHE A 163 13.02 -13.32 30.80
CA PHE A 163 13.35 -14.68 30.34
C PHE A 163 14.46 -14.73 29.28
N TYR A 164 15.23 -13.66 29.14
CA TYR A 164 16.35 -13.61 28.19
C TYR A 164 17.26 -14.86 28.27
N PRO A 165 17.66 -15.50 27.15
CA PRO A 165 17.43 -15.09 25.75
C PRO A 165 16.20 -15.73 25.07
N PHE A 166 15.30 -16.37 25.84
CA PHE A 166 14.10 -17.06 25.34
C PHE A 166 12.84 -16.32 25.76
N ASP A 167 12.82 -15.03 25.46
CA ASP A 167 11.78 -14.09 25.79
C ASP A 167 10.81 -13.86 24.63
N THR A 168 9.63 -13.35 24.99
CA THR A 168 8.58 -12.96 24.07
C THR A 168 8.38 -11.46 24.21
N GLN A 169 8.33 -10.75 23.09
CA GLN A 169 8.09 -9.32 23.05
C GLN A 169 6.76 -9.01 22.39
N GLU A 170 6.02 -8.08 22.99
CA GLU A 170 4.75 -7.56 22.47
C GLU A 170 4.94 -6.08 22.12
N CYS A 171 4.86 -5.77 20.84
CA CYS A 171 5.21 -4.46 20.30
C CYS A 171 4.09 -3.89 19.45
N GLN A 172 4.07 -2.56 19.35
CA GLN A 172 3.07 -1.82 18.57
C GLN A 172 3.74 -0.96 17.50
N ILE A 173 3.07 -0.82 16.36
CA ILE A 173 3.37 0.18 15.33
C ILE A 173 2.10 1.02 15.14
N LEU A 174 2.25 2.33 15.38
CA LEU A 174 1.15 3.28 15.37
C LEU A 174 1.22 4.16 14.12
N ILE A 175 0.30 3.95 13.18
CA ILE A 175 0.27 4.59 11.86
C ILE A 175 -0.90 5.56 11.78
N MET A 176 -0.60 6.83 11.54
CA MET A 176 -1.60 7.90 11.45
C MET A 176 -1.51 8.59 10.08
N PRO A 177 -2.63 8.90 9.40
CA PRO A 177 -2.60 9.81 8.27
C PRO A 177 -2.34 11.23 8.77
N PHE A 178 -1.38 11.93 8.17
CA PHE A 178 -1.05 13.29 8.55
C PHE A 178 -2.13 14.26 8.03
N PRO A 179 -2.75 15.10 8.88
CA PRO A 179 -3.90 15.91 8.50
C PRO A 179 -3.50 17.17 7.71
N GLU A 180 -3.02 17.00 6.47
CA GLU A 180 -2.64 18.09 5.55
C GLU A 180 -3.86 18.79 4.92
N ASN A 181 -4.71 19.44 5.74
CA ASN A 181 -6.01 19.99 5.29
C ASN A 181 -6.93 18.91 4.65
N CYS A 182 -6.77 17.68 5.09
CA CYS A 182 -7.50 16.52 4.60
C CYS A 182 -8.13 15.81 5.79
N HIS A 183 -9.43 15.51 5.71
CA HIS A 183 -10.13 14.76 6.74
C HIS A 183 -10.18 13.29 6.37
N PHE A 184 -9.79 12.43 7.31
CA PHE A 184 -9.69 10.99 7.10
C PHE A 184 -10.68 10.22 7.97
N GLU A 185 -11.20 9.12 7.44
CA GLU A 185 -11.76 8.03 8.22
C GLU A 185 -10.92 6.78 7.96
N VAL A 186 -10.26 6.25 8.99
CA VAL A 186 -9.38 5.09 8.85
C VAL A 186 -10.13 3.80 9.16
N ARG A 187 -9.90 2.78 8.34
CA ARG A 187 -10.29 1.40 8.58
C ARG A 187 -9.07 0.52 8.41
N THR A 188 -9.04 -0.59 9.13
CA THR A 188 -8.01 -1.61 8.97
C THR A 188 -8.64 -2.93 8.56
N LYS A 189 -7.89 -3.76 7.84
CA LYS A 189 -8.24 -5.16 7.62
C LYS A 189 -7.02 -6.02 7.88
N THR A 190 -7.21 -7.12 8.60
CA THR A 190 -6.19 -8.15 8.74
C THR A 190 -6.01 -8.83 7.38
N ILE A 191 -4.80 -8.81 6.84
CA ILE A 191 -4.48 -9.61 5.64
C ILE A 191 -3.90 -10.95 6.09
N ASP A 192 -4.71 -12.01 5.96
CA ASP A 192 -4.28 -13.38 6.26
C ASP A 192 -3.29 -13.91 5.21
N TYR A 193 -3.36 -13.42 3.97
CA TYR A 193 -2.65 -13.96 2.82
C TYR A 193 -1.90 -12.86 2.05
N MET A 194 -0.73 -12.47 2.54
CA MET A 194 0.32 -11.97 1.66
C MET A 194 1.33 -13.10 1.55
N GLN A 195 1.55 -13.53 0.30
CA GLN A 195 2.51 -14.59 0.02
C GLN A 195 3.88 -14.07 0.47
N ASP A 196 4.43 -14.70 1.51
CA ASP A 196 5.69 -14.26 2.14
C ASP A 196 6.78 -14.21 1.07
N PRO A 197 7.23 -13.01 0.65
CA PRO A 197 8.25 -12.90 -0.37
C PRO A 197 9.66 -13.05 0.23
N PHE A 198 9.77 -13.12 1.56
CA PHE A 198 11.04 -13.13 2.28
C PHE A 198 11.34 -14.52 2.84
N GLN A 199 12.63 -14.89 2.88
CA GLN A 199 13.07 -16.04 3.67
C GLN A 199 13.36 -15.53 5.07
N LEU A 200 12.54 -15.93 6.04
CA LEU A 200 12.73 -15.59 7.45
C LEU A 200 14.07 -16.17 7.92
N THR A 201 15.02 -15.29 8.28
CA THR A 201 16.35 -15.70 8.79
C THR A 201 16.78 -14.90 10.02
N GLY A 202 15.91 -14.04 10.54
CA GLY A 202 16.13 -13.24 11.74
C GLY A 202 16.11 -14.04 13.05
N GLU A 203 16.59 -13.37 14.10
CA GLU A 203 16.63 -13.84 15.51
C GLU A 203 15.23 -14.01 16.13
N TRP A 204 14.20 -13.51 15.45
CA TRP A 204 12.87 -13.28 15.99
C TRP A 204 11.83 -13.89 15.07
N GLU A 205 10.97 -14.75 15.61
CA GLU A 205 9.82 -15.33 14.93
C GLU A 205 8.54 -14.57 15.29
N ILE A 206 7.86 -14.00 14.28
CA ILE A 206 6.55 -13.37 14.47
C ILE A 206 5.49 -14.45 14.69
N THR A 207 4.95 -14.54 15.90
CA THR A 207 3.96 -15.58 16.24
C THR A 207 2.53 -15.12 16.02
N HIS A 208 2.25 -13.85 16.33
CA HIS A 208 0.91 -13.27 16.24
C HIS A 208 1.00 -11.81 15.81
N GLN A 209 0.00 -11.37 15.06
CA GLN A 209 -0.17 -9.96 14.75
C GLN A 209 -1.63 -9.65 14.44
N ASN A 210 -2.10 -8.49 14.89
CA ASN A 210 -3.44 -8.00 14.66
C ASN A 210 -3.42 -6.52 14.34
N MET A 211 -4.39 -6.13 13.52
CA MET A 211 -4.66 -4.73 13.24
C MET A 211 -5.94 -4.29 13.93
N SER A 212 -5.90 -3.07 14.45
CA SER A 212 -7.07 -2.39 14.98
C SER A 212 -7.03 -0.90 14.63
N THR A 213 -8.15 -0.23 14.83
CA THR A 213 -8.24 1.23 14.70
C THR A 213 -8.44 1.83 16.08
N SER A 214 -7.68 2.86 16.39
CA SER A 214 -7.81 3.66 17.60
C SER A 214 -7.79 5.14 17.23
N HIS A 215 -7.61 6.03 18.21
CA HIS A 215 -7.48 7.47 17.98
C HIS A 215 -6.24 7.98 18.69
N TYR A 216 -5.51 8.87 18.02
CA TYR A 216 -4.37 9.57 18.58
C TYR A 216 -4.81 10.95 19.06
N ASP A 217 -4.45 11.29 20.30
CA ASP A 217 -4.79 12.56 20.93
C ASP A 217 -3.79 13.64 20.48
N VAL A 218 -4.27 14.64 19.74
CA VAL A 218 -3.51 15.83 19.34
C VAL A 218 -4.14 17.05 20.02
N GLY A 219 -4.13 17.06 21.36
CA GLY A 219 -4.63 18.17 22.16
C GLY A 219 -6.15 18.17 22.27
N ASP A 220 -6.83 18.95 21.43
CA ASP A 220 -8.31 19.02 21.40
C ASP A 220 -8.92 18.20 20.25
N THR A 221 -8.10 17.56 19.41
CA THR A 221 -8.55 16.73 18.28
C THR A 221 -8.11 15.28 18.40
N TYR A 222 -8.98 14.38 17.93
CA TYR A 222 -8.71 12.96 17.84
C TYR A 222 -8.46 12.60 16.38
N GLU A 223 -7.21 12.25 16.07
CA GLU A 223 -6.84 11.80 14.73
C GLU A 223 -6.98 10.28 14.64
N PRO A 224 -7.54 9.74 13.54
CA PRO A 224 -7.73 8.30 13.40
C PRO A 224 -6.38 7.58 13.28
N LEU A 225 -6.21 6.49 14.03
CA LEU A 225 -4.95 5.76 14.14
C LEU A 225 -5.16 4.30 13.71
N ALA A 226 -4.26 3.77 12.90
CA ALA A 226 -4.15 2.34 12.64
C ALA A 226 -3.05 1.76 13.54
N GLU A 227 -3.38 0.76 14.32
CA GLU A 227 -2.49 0.11 15.27
C GLU A 227 -2.22 -1.32 14.83
N CYS A 228 -0.94 -1.65 14.66
CA CYS A 228 -0.48 -3.02 14.46
C CYS A 228 0.21 -3.48 15.74
N LEU A 229 -0.42 -4.42 16.45
CA LEU A 229 0.16 -5.11 17.59
C LEU A 229 0.73 -6.44 17.09
N TYR A 230 1.98 -6.73 17.42
CA TYR A 230 2.65 -7.97 17.02
C TYR A 230 3.44 -8.58 18.18
N CYS A 231 3.41 -9.91 18.25
CA CYS A 231 4.16 -10.70 19.20
C CYS A 231 5.30 -11.41 18.47
N THR A 232 6.48 -11.41 19.08
CA THR A 232 7.66 -12.07 18.54
C THR A 232 8.38 -12.87 19.61
N GLU A 233 8.89 -14.03 19.23
CA GLU A 233 9.66 -14.93 20.10
C GLU A 233 11.10 -15.03 19.61
N SER A 234 12.06 -15.04 20.52
CA SER A 234 13.46 -15.26 20.19
C SER A 234 13.69 -16.72 19.74
N THR A 235 14.37 -16.90 18.61
CA THR A 235 14.67 -18.21 18.01
C THR A 235 16.06 -18.76 18.35
N ALA A 236 16.75 -18.14 19.33
CA ALA A 236 18.11 -18.49 19.74
C ALA A 236 18.29 -19.96 20.16
#